data_AF-A0A812ZSM9-F1
#
_entry.id   AF-A0A812ZSM9-F1
#
_cell.length_a   1.000
_cell.length_b   1.000
_cell.length_c   1.000
_cell.angle_alpha   90.00
_cell.angle_beta   90.00
_cell.angle_gamma   90.00
#
_symmetry.space_group_name_H-M   'P 1'
#
loop_
_entity.id
_entity.type
_entity.pdbx_description
1 polymer ?
#
loop_
_entity_poly.entity_id
_entity_poly.type
_entity_poly.pdbx_seq_one_letter_code
_entity_poly.pdbx_strand_id
1 'polypeptide(L)'
;ALLEDTPEAPPEATYDLRVKEDLAKFLQDANIGLVRAEYLYKLRHSRTPLPRRQEAEHAVCEVRGEEASALVTHVELSEWAAGRVDALICSVSHAWETREHPDPCRFQLRQLVNCVSLYDAAYHDDIWVFYDYASLFQFERQREEEERSFRLAMQNMQVLYAHQYSFTFRIESLTPDAVWQAALQDSSFKVPVFHQASGAVQQLPLKALVENRVPYGDRGWCRGEVQWSCARNRTAQHQRIDAGDQLGRDEPWSWSGCCMPITLRNKKKSRFRHLALELKGKVPMSPAAFEELMADARFTHRSDKEAVCQLQAKIFHDKVSACEEAVLENLPAEEVRHLAESLKFYKRLRALRLINIFIDKEQAKALGEAAVCCVELQVKAKVFGSRAEQYS
;
A
#
# COMPACT_ATOMS: atom_id res chain seq x y z
N ALA A 1 -23.76 9.12 33.28
CA ALA A 1 -23.70 7.70 33.65
C ALA A 1 -24.63 6.95 32.72
N LEU A 2 -24.06 6.22 31.75
CA LEU A 2 -24.62 5.16 30.91
C LEU A 2 -23.70 4.99 29.69
N LEU A 3 -22.54 4.36 29.93
CA LEU A 3 -21.74 3.63 28.94
C LEU A 3 -20.91 2.61 29.74
N GLU A 4 -21.61 1.71 30.43
CA GLU A 4 -21.08 0.44 30.92
C GLU A 4 -21.78 -0.65 30.11
N ASP A 5 -21.13 -1.07 29.02
CA ASP A 5 -20.96 -2.47 28.60
C ASP A 5 -20.31 -2.42 27.21
N THR A 6 -18.98 -2.32 27.20
CA THR A 6 -18.22 -2.66 26.00
C THR A 6 -18.29 -4.17 25.88
N PRO A 7 -18.89 -4.77 24.84
CA PRO A 7 -18.79 -6.21 24.66
C PRO A 7 -17.30 -6.57 24.62
N GLU A 8 -16.91 -7.57 25.42
CA GLU A 8 -15.56 -8.11 25.50
C GLU A 8 -14.94 -8.12 24.11
N ALA A 9 -13.76 -7.48 23.98
CA ALA A 9 -13.01 -7.53 22.74
C ALA A 9 -12.82 -9.02 22.38
N PRO A 10 -13.11 -9.43 21.14
CA PRO A 10 -12.90 -10.81 20.73
C PRO A 10 -11.46 -11.23 21.08
N PRO A 11 -11.22 -12.50 21.44
CA PRO A 11 -9.87 -12.99 21.72
C PRO A 11 -8.93 -12.58 20.58
N GLU A 12 -7.73 -12.12 20.93
CA GLU A 12 -6.77 -11.54 19.97
C GLU A 12 -6.42 -12.57 18.89
N ALA A 13 -7.13 -12.52 17.77
CA ALA A 13 -6.94 -13.43 16.66
C ALA A 13 -5.50 -13.26 16.15
N THR A 14 -4.71 -14.32 16.23
CA THR A 14 -3.32 -14.30 15.77
C THR A 14 -3.27 -14.96 14.40
N TYR A 15 -2.79 -14.23 13.40
CA TYR A 15 -2.64 -14.72 12.02
C TYR A 15 -1.15 -14.86 11.69
N ASP A 16 -0.68 -16.04 11.28
CA ASP A 16 0.70 -16.24 10.87
C ASP A 16 0.95 -15.56 9.52
N LEU A 17 1.85 -14.59 9.50
CA LEU A 17 2.16 -13.75 8.34
C LEU A 17 2.89 -14.47 7.19
N ARG A 18 3.03 -15.79 7.29
CA ARG A 18 3.78 -16.67 6.38
C ARG A 18 2.94 -17.81 5.83
N VAL A 19 1.73 -18.00 6.36
CA VAL A 19 0.83 -19.10 5.99
C VAL A 19 -0.27 -18.52 5.11
N LYS A 20 -0.40 -19.02 3.87
CA LYS A 20 -1.32 -18.45 2.86
C LYS A 20 -2.77 -18.48 3.37
N GLU A 21 -3.13 -19.57 4.04
CA GLU A 21 -4.44 -19.83 4.65
C GLU A 21 -4.78 -18.83 5.76
N ASP A 22 -3.78 -18.33 6.50
CA ASP A 22 -4.01 -17.37 7.59
C ASP A 22 -4.32 -15.97 7.05
N LEU A 23 -3.79 -15.59 5.88
CA LEU A 23 -4.24 -14.37 5.20
C LEU A 23 -5.69 -14.48 4.74
N ALA A 24 -6.05 -15.61 4.13
CA ALA A 24 -7.43 -15.85 3.73
C ALA A 24 -8.37 -15.88 4.94
N LYS A 25 -7.96 -16.53 6.03
CA LYS A 25 -8.70 -16.54 7.29
C LYS A 25 -8.92 -15.14 7.83
N PHE A 26 -7.90 -14.28 7.85
CA PHE A 26 -8.06 -12.89 8.29
C PHE A 26 -9.07 -12.12 7.43
N LEU A 27 -8.93 -12.20 6.11
CA LEU A 27 -9.83 -11.54 5.17
C LEU A 27 -11.29 -12.03 5.34
N GLN A 28 -11.49 -13.32 5.64
CA GLN A 28 -12.80 -13.90 5.91
C GLN A 28 -13.37 -13.47 7.27
N ASP A 29 -12.60 -13.64 8.34
CA ASP A 29 -13.01 -13.31 9.71
C ASP A 29 -13.42 -11.84 9.83
N ALA A 30 -12.66 -10.95 9.19
CA ALA A 30 -12.91 -9.50 9.19
C ALA A 30 -13.82 -9.03 8.03
N ASN A 31 -14.39 -9.97 7.26
CA ASN A 31 -15.25 -9.72 6.11
C ASN A 31 -14.72 -8.62 5.16
N ILE A 32 -13.43 -8.70 4.85
CA ILE A 32 -12.75 -7.78 3.94
C ILE A 32 -12.96 -8.30 2.53
N GLY A 33 -13.59 -7.51 1.65
CA GLY A 33 -13.67 -7.89 0.25
C GLY A 33 -12.62 -7.17 -0.60
N LEU A 34 -11.86 -7.97 -1.32
CA LEU A 34 -10.90 -7.49 -2.29
C LEU A 34 -11.63 -7.05 -3.56
N VAL A 35 -11.22 -5.93 -4.12
CA VAL A 35 -11.77 -5.37 -5.37
C VAL A 35 -11.07 -6.03 -6.55
N ARG A 36 -11.84 -6.48 -7.54
CA ARG A 36 -11.27 -7.00 -8.79
C ARG A 36 -10.64 -5.90 -9.63
N ALA A 37 -9.51 -6.18 -10.26
CA ALA A 37 -8.86 -5.25 -11.18
C ALA A 37 -9.79 -4.80 -12.32
N GLU A 38 -10.60 -5.72 -12.85
CA GLU A 38 -11.59 -5.49 -13.90
C GLU A 38 -12.63 -4.44 -13.49
N TYR A 39 -13.03 -4.45 -12.23
CA TYR A 39 -13.92 -3.41 -11.71
C TYR A 39 -13.24 -2.05 -11.64
N LEU A 40 -11.96 -2.00 -11.25
CA LEU A 40 -11.18 -0.75 -11.28
C LEU A 40 -11.04 -0.21 -12.72
N TYR A 41 -10.87 -1.10 -13.71
CA TYR A 41 -10.85 -0.73 -15.12
C TYR A 41 -12.17 -0.14 -15.58
N LYS A 42 -13.29 -0.79 -15.21
CA LYS A 42 -14.64 -0.29 -15.47
C LYS A 42 -14.81 1.11 -14.90
N LEU A 43 -14.47 1.32 -13.61
CA LEU A 43 -14.60 2.61 -12.94
C LEU A 43 -13.77 3.72 -13.62
N ARG A 44 -12.53 3.40 -14.01
CA ARG A 44 -11.69 4.35 -14.76
C ARG A 44 -12.30 4.70 -16.10
N HIS A 45 -12.80 3.71 -16.84
CA HIS A 45 -13.39 3.90 -18.16
C HIS A 45 -14.68 4.73 -18.09
N SER A 46 -15.58 4.42 -17.16
CA SER A 46 -16.83 5.15 -16.92
C SER A 46 -16.62 6.50 -16.21
N ARG A 47 -15.38 6.81 -15.79
CA ARG A 47 -15.05 7.99 -14.99
C ARG A 47 -15.93 8.05 -13.74
N THR A 48 -16.13 6.94 -13.06
CA THR A 48 -16.88 6.90 -11.79
C THR A 48 -15.91 6.76 -10.63
N PRO A 49 -16.09 7.52 -9.54
CA PRO A 49 -15.31 7.31 -8.32
C PRO A 49 -15.52 5.92 -7.73
N LEU A 50 -14.57 5.48 -6.92
CA LEU A 50 -14.67 4.22 -6.19
C LEU A 50 -15.84 4.32 -5.20
N PRO A 51 -16.79 3.38 -5.18
CA PRO A 51 -17.86 3.39 -4.18
C PRO A 51 -17.34 3.02 -2.79
N ARG A 52 -18.12 3.31 -1.74
CA ARG A 52 -17.88 2.70 -0.42
C ARG A 52 -18.08 1.19 -0.53
N ARG A 53 -17.53 0.45 0.44
CA ARG A 53 -17.75 -0.98 0.60
C ARG A 53 -19.22 -1.39 0.46
N GLN A 54 -20.13 -0.70 1.15
CA GLN A 54 -21.56 -1.02 1.13
C GLN A 54 -22.16 -0.98 -0.29
N GLU A 55 -21.85 0.05 -1.07
CA GLU A 55 -22.34 0.13 -2.46
C GLU A 55 -21.60 -0.83 -3.39
N ALA A 56 -20.35 -1.19 -3.07
CA ALA A 56 -19.56 -2.16 -3.84
C ALA A 56 -20.15 -3.59 -3.76
N GLU A 57 -20.89 -3.95 -2.71
CA GLU A 57 -21.50 -5.28 -2.55
C GLU A 57 -22.51 -5.63 -3.66
N HIS A 58 -23.10 -4.62 -4.28
CA HIS A 58 -24.06 -4.78 -5.36
C HIS A 58 -23.47 -4.43 -6.74
N ALA A 59 -22.19 -4.04 -6.77
CA ALA A 59 -21.53 -3.69 -8.02
C ALA A 59 -21.08 -4.95 -8.77
N VAL A 60 -21.17 -4.89 -10.09
CA VAL A 60 -20.75 -5.96 -11.00
C VAL A 60 -19.75 -5.44 -12.03
N CYS A 61 -18.93 -6.33 -12.55
CA CYS A 61 -17.99 -6.11 -13.64
C CYS A 61 -17.99 -7.30 -14.59
N GLU A 62 -17.38 -7.14 -15.75
CA GLU A 62 -17.15 -8.25 -16.67
C GLU A 62 -15.78 -8.85 -16.38
N VAL A 63 -15.74 -10.16 -16.11
CA VAL A 63 -14.51 -10.93 -15.90
C VAL A 63 -14.53 -12.06 -16.92
N ARG A 64 -13.56 -12.04 -17.85
CA ARG A 64 -13.42 -13.07 -18.91
C ARG A 64 -14.70 -13.27 -19.75
N GLY A 65 -15.47 -12.20 -19.98
CA GLY A 65 -16.71 -12.23 -20.77
C GLY A 65 -17.97 -12.60 -19.98
N GLU A 66 -17.87 -12.81 -18.67
CA GLU A 66 -19.01 -13.13 -17.80
C GLU A 66 -19.23 -12.02 -16.76
N GLU A 67 -20.50 -11.81 -16.37
CA GLU A 67 -20.82 -10.88 -15.30
C GLU A 67 -20.42 -11.49 -13.94
N ALA A 68 -19.60 -10.76 -13.20
CA ALA A 68 -19.11 -11.14 -11.88
C ALA A 68 -19.26 -10.00 -10.88
N SER A 69 -19.33 -10.35 -9.59
CA SER A 69 -19.28 -9.35 -8.51
C SER A 69 -17.99 -8.53 -8.59
N ALA A 70 -18.09 -7.22 -8.33
CA ALA A 70 -16.95 -6.32 -8.22
C ALA A 70 -15.97 -6.73 -7.11
N LEU A 71 -16.48 -7.46 -6.11
CA LEU A 71 -15.74 -7.93 -4.96
C LEU A 71 -15.50 -9.44 -5.06
N VAL A 72 -14.29 -9.87 -4.71
CA VAL A 72 -13.92 -11.27 -4.61
C VAL A 72 -14.71 -11.94 -3.48
N THR A 73 -15.25 -13.12 -3.73
CA THR A 73 -16.03 -13.87 -2.75
C THR A 73 -15.14 -14.65 -1.78
N HIS A 74 -15.66 -14.97 -0.59
CA HIS A 74 -14.93 -15.81 0.38
C HIS A 74 -14.71 -17.25 -0.10
N VAL A 75 -15.55 -17.72 -1.04
CA VAL A 75 -15.35 -19.00 -1.73
C VAL A 75 -14.09 -18.93 -2.58
N GLU A 76 -13.99 -17.94 -3.48
CA GLU A 76 -12.79 -17.76 -4.32
C GLU A 76 -11.53 -17.57 -3.48
N LEU A 77 -11.63 -16.83 -2.37
CA LEU A 77 -10.53 -16.65 -1.45
C LEU A 77 -10.08 -17.97 -0.78
N SER A 78 -11.02 -18.86 -0.47
CA SER A 78 -10.70 -20.21 0.04
C SER A 78 -10.04 -21.07 -1.03
N GLU A 79 -10.50 -20.99 -2.28
CA GLU A 79 -9.90 -21.67 -3.42
C GLU A 79 -8.47 -21.18 -3.66
N TRP A 80 -8.25 -19.87 -3.58
CA TRP A 80 -6.93 -19.24 -3.65
C TRP A 80 -6.02 -19.74 -2.53
N ALA A 81 -6.50 -19.75 -1.29
CA ALA A 81 -5.72 -20.23 -0.15
C ALA A 81 -5.27 -21.68 -0.34
N ALA A 82 -6.16 -22.53 -0.86
CA ALA A 82 -5.87 -23.93 -1.14
C ALA A 82 -5.04 -24.18 -2.42
N GLY A 83 -4.61 -23.12 -3.12
CA GLY A 83 -3.79 -23.22 -4.33
C GLY A 83 -4.53 -23.70 -5.58
N ARG A 84 -5.87 -23.57 -5.60
CA ARG A 84 -6.71 -23.95 -6.75
C ARG A 84 -6.95 -22.78 -7.71
N VAL A 85 -6.75 -21.56 -7.23
CA VAL A 85 -6.80 -20.31 -8.02
C VAL A 85 -5.53 -19.51 -7.75
N ASP A 86 -4.92 -18.99 -8.83
CA ASP A 86 -3.79 -18.08 -8.77
C ASP A 86 -4.28 -16.64 -8.83
N ALA A 87 -3.89 -15.85 -7.84
CA ALA A 87 -4.18 -14.43 -7.78
C ALA A 87 -3.14 -13.69 -6.96
N LEU A 88 -2.82 -12.46 -7.38
CA LEU A 88 -1.99 -11.51 -6.64
C LEU A 88 -2.87 -10.64 -5.74
N ILE A 89 -2.64 -10.69 -4.43
CA ILE A 89 -3.30 -9.81 -3.47
C ILE A 89 -2.47 -8.54 -3.30
N CYS A 90 -3.03 -7.38 -3.62
CA CYS A 90 -2.34 -6.09 -3.57
C CYS A 90 -3.06 -5.12 -2.62
N SER A 91 -2.41 -4.72 -1.54
CA SER A 91 -2.89 -3.66 -0.65
C SER A 91 -2.46 -2.28 -1.14
N VAL A 92 -3.39 -1.33 -1.14
CA VAL A 92 -3.13 0.04 -1.57
C VAL A 92 -2.95 0.93 -0.35
N SER A 93 -1.76 1.52 -0.21
CA SER A 93 -1.48 2.56 0.77
C SER A 93 -1.53 3.92 0.08
N HIS A 94 -2.43 4.78 0.54
CA HIS A 94 -2.83 5.99 -0.19
C HIS A 94 -3.36 7.06 0.77
N ALA A 95 -3.50 8.29 0.27
CA ALA A 95 -3.93 9.42 1.08
C ALA A 95 -5.42 9.69 0.89
N TRP A 96 -6.17 9.80 1.99
CA TRP A 96 -7.52 10.34 1.94
C TRP A 96 -7.51 11.85 1.71
N GLU A 97 -7.93 12.29 0.53
CA GLU A 97 -7.90 13.70 0.11
C GLU A 97 -9.10 14.51 0.61
N THR A 98 -10.18 13.85 1.03
CA THR A 98 -11.22 14.43 1.89
C THR A 98 -11.55 13.50 3.04
N ARG A 99 -12.29 14.01 4.03
CA ARG A 99 -12.78 13.19 5.15
C ARG A 99 -13.84 12.19 4.69
N GLU A 100 -14.62 12.51 3.66
CA GLU A 100 -15.77 11.72 3.21
C GLU A 100 -15.44 10.71 2.10
N HIS A 101 -14.39 10.96 1.32
CA HIS A 101 -13.99 10.11 0.20
C HIS A 101 -12.47 10.21 -0.03
N PRO A 102 -11.76 9.08 -0.22
CA PRO A 102 -10.30 9.11 -0.31
C PRO A 102 -9.77 9.77 -1.58
N ASP A 103 -10.41 9.51 -2.72
CA ASP A 103 -9.96 9.96 -4.05
C ASP A 103 -11.10 10.63 -4.84
N PRO A 104 -11.58 11.81 -4.40
CA PRO A 104 -12.75 12.45 -5.01
C PRO A 104 -12.50 12.82 -6.48
N CYS A 105 -11.24 13.07 -6.86
CA CYS A 105 -10.85 13.45 -8.21
C CYS A 105 -10.48 12.25 -9.10
N ARG A 106 -10.52 11.02 -8.57
CA ARG A 106 -10.17 9.77 -9.27
C ARG A 106 -8.70 9.71 -9.72
N PHE A 107 -7.85 10.56 -9.16
CA PHE A 107 -6.45 10.65 -9.54
C PHE A 107 -5.70 9.40 -9.07
N GLN A 108 -5.91 8.98 -7.83
CA GLN A 108 -5.25 7.83 -7.24
C GLN A 108 -5.72 6.53 -7.89
N LEU A 109 -7.02 6.39 -8.19
CA LEU A 109 -7.58 5.29 -8.98
C LEU A 109 -6.89 5.17 -10.35
N ARG A 110 -6.61 6.30 -11.01
CA ARG A 110 -5.90 6.29 -12.30
C ARG A 110 -4.48 5.75 -12.15
N GLN A 111 -3.75 6.18 -11.13
CA GLN A 111 -2.39 5.68 -10.84
C GLN A 111 -2.40 4.17 -10.57
N LEU A 112 -3.36 3.72 -9.75
CA LEU A 112 -3.55 2.31 -9.44
C LEU A 112 -3.83 1.48 -10.70
N VAL A 113 -4.80 1.89 -11.54
CA VAL A 113 -5.12 1.15 -12.77
C VAL A 113 -3.96 1.12 -13.76
N ASN A 114 -3.20 2.23 -13.90
CA ASN A 114 -1.99 2.24 -14.72
C ASN A 114 -1.02 1.13 -14.28
N CYS A 115 -0.77 1.01 -12.97
CA CYS A 115 0.10 -0.03 -12.45
C CYS A 115 -0.48 -1.44 -12.60
N VAL A 116 -1.73 -1.64 -12.17
CA VAL A 116 -2.39 -2.96 -12.18
C VAL A 116 -2.48 -3.52 -13.60
N SER A 117 -2.78 -2.68 -14.60
CA SER A 117 -2.82 -3.10 -16.01
C SER A 117 -1.48 -3.63 -16.55
N LEU A 118 -0.35 -3.14 -16.01
CA LEU A 118 0.97 -3.65 -16.36
C LEU A 118 1.24 -5.02 -15.74
N TYR A 119 0.77 -5.24 -14.50
CA TYR A 119 0.87 -6.55 -13.84
C TYR A 119 0.01 -7.59 -14.53
N ASP A 120 -1.23 -7.22 -14.84
CA ASP A 120 -2.19 -8.07 -15.55
C ASP A 120 -1.61 -8.53 -16.90
N ALA A 121 -1.03 -7.58 -17.66
CA ALA A 121 -0.35 -7.87 -18.92
C ALA A 121 0.94 -8.71 -18.77
N ALA A 122 1.63 -8.64 -17.62
CA ALA A 122 2.93 -9.29 -17.42
C ALA A 122 2.84 -10.69 -16.83
N TYR A 123 1.90 -10.92 -15.92
CA TYR A 123 1.79 -12.14 -15.13
C TYR A 123 0.63 -13.04 -15.57
N HIS A 124 -0.39 -12.49 -16.24
CA HIS A 124 -1.63 -13.21 -16.61
C HIS A 124 -2.36 -13.87 -15.41
N ASP A 125 -2.06 -13.41 -14.19
CA ASP A 125 -2.74 -13.81 -12.95
C ASP A 125 -3.85 -12.81 -12.62
N ASP A 126 -4.91 -13.27 -11.96
CA ASP A 126 -5.94 -12.36 -11.44
C ASP A 126 -5.34 -11.43 -10.38
N ILE A 127 -5.74 -10.16 -10.36
CA ILE A 127 -5.25 -9.17 -9.39
C ILE A 127 -6.40 -8.72 -8.50
N TRP A 128 -6.26 -9.01 -7.21
CA TRP A 128 -7.24 -8.70 -6.17
C TRP A 128 -6.72 -7.62 -5.26
N VAL A 129 -7.43 -6.50 -5.23
CA VAL A 129 -6.93 -5.26 -4.62
C VAL A 129 -7.64 -4.98 -3.31
N PHE A 130 -6.89 -4.88 -2.22
CA PHE A 130 -7.38 -4.25 -1.00
C PHE A 130 -7.27 -2.73 -1.15
N TYR A 131 -8.42 -2.06 -1.20
CA TYR A 131 -8.54 -0.61 -1.21
C TYR A 131 -9.49 -0.22 -0.09
N ASP A 132 -8.95 0.33 1.00
CA ASP A 132 -9.64 0.51 2.30
C ASP A 132 -11.12 0.95 2.19
N TYR A 133 -11.43 1.94 1.35
CA TYR A 133 -12.76 2.51 1.16
C TYR A 133 -13.78 1.55 0.57
N ALA A 134 -13.36 0.71 -0.39
CA ALA A 134 -14.21 -0.29 -1.03
C ALA A 134 -14.10 -1.68 -0.39
N SER A 135 -13.05 -1.91 0.40
CA SER A 135 -12.76 -3.20 1.02
C SER A 135 -13.26 -3.31 2.46
N LEU A 136 -13.37 -2.20 3.20
CA LEU A 136 -13.85 -2.15 4.59
C LEU A 136 -15.16 -1.39 4.69
N PHE A 137 -16.06 -1.80 5.59
CA PHE A 137 -17.31 -1.08 5.83
C PHE A 137 -17.08 0.36 6.30
N GLN A 138 -17.60 1.32 5.53
CA GLN A 138 -17.39 2.76 5.78
C GLN A 138 -18.48 3.34 6.66
N PHE A 139 -18.27 4.53 7.20
CA PHE A 139 -19.32 5.24 7.92
C PHE A 139 -20.49 5.63 6.97
N GLU A 140 -21.76 5.54 7.38
CA GLU A 140 -22.29 4.93 8.61
C GLU A 140 -22.47 3.41 8.45
N ARG A 141 -22.08 2.66 9.49
CA ARG A 141 -22.25 1.21 9.56
C ARG A 141 -23.54 0.91 10.30
N GLN A 142 -24.55 0.43 9.57
CA GLN A 142 -25.91 0.29 10.10
C GLN A 142 -26.12 -1.01 10.85
N ARG A 143 -25.36 -2.05 10.50
CA ARG A 143 -25.48 -3.39 11.09
C ARG A 143 -24.32 -3.65 12.04
N GLU A 144 -24.60 -4.35 13.14
CA GLU A 144 -23.57 -4.73 14.12
C GLU A 144 -22.45 -5.58 13.49
N GLU A 145 -22.78 -6.41 12.50
CA GLU A 145 -21.81 -7.21 11.74
C GLU A 145 -20.80 -6.35 10.96
N GLU A 146 -21.24 -5.21 10.42
CA GLU A 146 -20.37 -4.27 9.70
C GLU A 146 -19.39 -3.62 10.67
N GLU A 147 -19.87 -3.18 11.83
CA GLU A 147 -19.05 -2.58 12.88
C GLU A 147 -18.05 -3.58 13.47
N ARG A 148 -18.48 -4.82 13.73
CA ARG A 148 -17.60 -5.91 14.19
C ARG A 148 -16.52 -6.21 13.17
N SER A 149 -16.88 -6.34 11.90
CA SER A 149 -15.95 -6.61 10.79
C SER A 149 -14.93 -5.48 10.67
N PHE A 150 -15.40 -4.23 10.69
CA PHE A 150 -14.54 -3.05 10.65
C PHE A 150 -13.54 -3.02 11.82
N ARG A 151 -14.01 -3.23 13.06
CA ARG A 151 -13.11 -3.25 14.24
C ARG A 151 -12.06 -4.35 14.15
N LEU A 152 -12.45 -5.56 13.74
CA LEU A 152 -11.52 -6.67 13.60
C LEU A 152 -10.45 -6.39 12.53
N ALA A 153 -10.85 -5.80 11.40
CA ALA A 153 -9.93 -5.36 10.37
C ALA A 153 -8.95 -4.29 10.89
N MET A 154 -9.44 -3.27 11.59
CA MET A 154 -8.60 -2.19 12.13
C MET A 154 -7.61 -2.69 13.19
N GLN A 155 -8.00 -3.64 14.03
CA GLN A 155 -7.12 -4.28 15.03
C GLN A 155 -6.01 -5.13 14.41
N ASN A 156 -6.18 -5.56 13.15
CA ASN A 156 -5.27 -6.48 12.47
C ASN A 156 -4.81 -5.95 11.10
N MET A 157 -4.87 -4.64 10.89
CA MET A 157 -4.57 -4.00 9.60
C MET A 157 -3.17 -4.33 9.09
N GLN A 158 -2.23 -4.51 10.02
CA GLN A 158 -0.86 -4.89 9.74
C GLN A 158 -0.74 -6.20 8.96
N VAL A 159 -1.71 -7.12 9.05
CA VAL A 159 -1.69 -8.39 8.33
C VAL A 159 -1.70 -8.14 6.83
N LEU A 160 -2.59 -7.27 6.32
CA LEU A 160 -2.68 -6.93 4.90
C LEU A 160 -1.34 -6.42 4.34
N TYR A 161 -0.62 -5.62 5.12
CA TYR A 161 0.61 -4.97 4.69
C TYR A 161 1.87 -5.80 4.95
N ALA A 162 1.89 -6.70 5.95
CA ALA A 162 3.09 -7.45 6.33
C ALA A 162 3.09 -8.92 5.89
N HIS A 163 1.96 -9.45 5.41
CA HIS A 163 1.84 -10.85 4.99
C HIS A 163 2.75 -11.17 3.80
N GLN A 164 3.38 -12.37 3.78
CA GLN A 164 4.30 -12.77 2.68
C GLN A 164 3.59 -12.95 1.33
N TYR A 165 2.28 -13.20 1.34
CA TYR A 165 1.46 -13.42 0.15
C TYR A 165 0.68 -12.18 -0.31
N SER A 166 1.02 -11.00 0.20
CA SER A 166 0.47 -9.74 -0.29
C SER A 166 1.56 -8.82 -0.84
N PHE A 167 1.16 -7.90 -1.71
CA PHE A 167 1.95 -6.78 -2.20
C PHE A 167 1.42 -5.48 -1.62
N THR A 168 2.23 -4.43 -1.65
CA THR A 168 1.82 -3.08 -1.28
C THR A 168 2.14 -2.11 -2.39
N PHE A 169 1.10 -1.48 -2.93
CA PHE A 169 1.21 -0.37 -3.86
C PHE A 169 0.99 0.94 -3.12
N ARG A 170 1.99 1.82 -3.14
CA ARG A 170 1.94 3.15 -2.54
C ARG A 170 1.68 4.21 -3.59
N ILE A 171 0.70 5.05 -3.30
CA ILE A 171 0.42 6.27 -4.05
C ILE A 171 0.72 7.42 -3.09
N GLU A 172 1.86 8.08 -3.28
CA GLU A 172 2.34 9.11 -2.36
C GLU A 172 1.95 10.54 -2.82
N SER A 173 1.56 10.68 -4.10
CA SER A 173 1.15 11.93 -4.72
C SER A 173 -0.34 12.15 -4.53
N LEU A 174 -0.69 13.36 -4.11
CA LEU A 174 -2.07 13.83 -4.10
C LEU A 174 -2.51 14.22 -5.53
N THR A 175 -3.82 14.38 -5.73
CA THR A 175 -4.38 15.02 -6.93
C THR A 175 -3.64 16.34 -7.19
N PRO A 176 -3.12 16.60 -8.40
CA PRO A 176 -2.42 17.86 -8.69
C PRO A 176 -3.30 19.08 -8.42
N ASP A 177 -2.71 20.14 -7.87
CA ASP A 177 -3.48 21.31 -7.41
C ASP A 177 -4.31 21.95 -8.53
N ALA A 178 -3.81 21.98 -9.77
CA ALA A 178 -4.58 22.48 -10.91
C ALA A 178 -5.87 21.68 -11.15
N VAL A 179 -5.81 20.35 -11.03
CA VAL A 179 -6.97 19.45 -11.18
C VAL A 179 -7.93 19.64 -10.00
N TRP A 180 -7.39 19.73 -8.78
CA TRP A 180 -8.16 19.97 -7.57
C TRP A 180 -8.94 21.29 -7.62
N GLN A 181 -8.25 22.38 -7.99
CA GLN A 181 -8.86 23.72 -8.11
C GLN A 181 -9.92 23.77 -9.21
N ALA A 182 -9.68 23.11 -10.35
CA ALA A 182 -10.69 22.99 -11.41
C ALA A 182 -11.95 22.28 -10.89
N ALA A 183 -11.80 21.17 -10.16
CA ALA A 183 -12.91 20.44 -9.57
C ALA A 183 -13.65 21.22 -8.47
N LEU A 184 -12.95 22.07 -7.71
CA LEU A 184 -13.58 22.97 -6.71
C LEU A 184 -14.46 24.05 -7.35
N GLN A 185 -14.03 24.58 -8.50
CA GLN A 185 -14.73 25.64 -9.23
C GLN A 185 -15.91 25.10 -10.05
N ASP A 186 -15.81 23.86 -10.52
CA ASP A 186 -16.86 23.21 -11.28
C ASP A 186 -18.02 22.75 -10.38
N SER A 187 -19.12 23.49 -10.39
CA SER A 187 -20.31 23.14 -9.62
C SER A 187 -21.03 21.88 -10.13
N SER A 188 -20.75 21.44 -11.35
CA SER A 188 -21.26 20.20 -11.95
C SER A 188 -20.44 18.98 -11.53
N PHE A 189 -19.19 19.16 -11.08
CA PHE A 189 -18.37 18.10 -10.53
C PHE A 189 -18.96 17.60 -9.20
N LYS A 190 -19.49 16.39 -9.19
CA LYS A 190 -20.08 15.74 -8.01
C LYS A 190 -19.31 14.50 -7.61
N VAL A 191 -19.25 14.26 -6.32
CA VAL A 191 -18.65 13.09 -5.67
C VAL A 191 -19.76 12.36 -4.91
N PRO A 192 -19.94 11.04 -5.11
CA PRO A 192 -20.84 10.25 -4.30
C PRO A 192 -20.24 10.08 -2.90
N VAL A 193 -20.91 10.60 -1.88
CA VAL A 193 -20.49 10.46 -0.48
C VAL A 193 -21.67 10.15 0.42
N PHE A 194 -21.43 9.45 1.53
CA PHE A 194 -22.46 9.29 2.54
C PHE A 194 -22.75 10.63 3.22
N HIS A 195 -23.97 11.13 3.05
CA HIS A 195 -24.39 12.39 3.64
C HIS A 195 -25.20 12.12 4.90
N GLN A 196 -24.57 12.41 6.05
CA GLN A 196 -25.10 12.07 7.38
C GLN A 196 -26.50 12.64 7.61
N ALA A 197 -26.77 13.89 7.21
CA ALA A 197 -28.08 14.51 7.46
C ALA A 197 -29.22 13.85 6.66
N SER A 198 -28.93 13.19 5.54
CA SER A 198 -29.94 12.42 4.79
C SER A 198 -29.92 10.92 5.10
N GLY A 199 -28.92 10.41 5.83
CA GLY A 199 -28.75 8.97 6.08
C GLY A 199 -28.52 8.14 4.81
N ALA A 200 -28.04 8.75 3.73
CA ALA A 200 -27.94 8.14 2.41
C ALA A 200 -26.77 8.71 1.61
N VAL A 201 -26.33 7.97 0.58
CA VAL A 201 -25.32 8.45 -0.36
C VAL A 201 -25.91 9.54 -1.25
N GLN A 202 -25.22 10.68 -1.35
CA GLN A 202 -25.60 11.82 -2.18
C GLN A 202 -24.46 12.27 -3.08
N GLN A 203 -24.83 12.90 -4.20
CA GLN A 203 -23.90 13.53 -5.13
C GLN A 203 -23.60 14.96 -4.68
N LEU A 204 -22.50 15.17 -3.95
CA LEU A 204 -22.12 16.46 -3.40
C LEU A 204 -20.96 17.08 -4.19
N PRO A 205 -20.95 18.42 -4.39
CA PRO A 205 -19.80 19.06 -5.03
C PRO A 205 -18.56 18.99 -4.14
N LEU A 206 -17.36 18.97 -4.74
CA LEU A 206 -16.11 18.86 -3.98
C LEU A 206 -15.96 19.91 -2.88
N LYS A 207 -16.40 21.15 -3.16
CA LYS A 207 -16.38 22.26 -2.18
C LYS A 207 -17.24 22.06 -0.93
N ALA A 208 -18.12 21.06 -0.93
CA ALA A 208 -18.94 20.70 0.23
C ALA A 208 -18.30 19.60 1.10
N LEU A 209 -17.18 19.02 0.67
CA LEU A 209 -16.44 18.01 1.41
C LEU A 209 -15.37 18.67 2.29
N VAL A 210 -14.94 17.96 3.33
CA VAL A 210 -13.86 18.44 4.21
C VAL A 210 -12.53 18.06 3.60
N GLU A 211 -11.85 19.06 3.05
CA GLU A 211 -10.54 18.92 2.41
C GLU A 211 -9.46 18.39 3.36
N ASN A 212 -8.61 17.48 2.84
CA ASN A 212 -7.46 16.95 3.53
C ASN A 212 -6.25 16.83 2.59
N ARG A 213 -5.50 17.93 2.45
CA ARG A 213 -4.28 18.01 1.61
C ARG A 213 -2.99 17.65 2.35
N VAL A 214 -3.09 16.95 3.49
CA VAL A 214 -1.89 16.52 4.23
C VAL A 214 -1.05 15.60 3.32
N PRO A 215 0.27 15.84 3.15
CA PRO A 215 1.13 14.97 2.36
C PRO A 215 1.11 13.52 2.86
N TYR A 216 1.26 12.55 1.95
CA TYR A 216 1.26 11.13 2.29
C TYR A 216 2.25 10.79 3.41
N GLY A 217 3.48 11.31 3.30
CA GLY A 217 4.55 11.08 4.26
C GLY A 217 4.30 11.66 5.65
N ASP A 218 3.27 12.49 5.83
CA ASP A 218 2.91 13.10 7.12
C ASP A 218 1.73 12.39 7.79
N ARG A 219 1.16 11.36 7.14
CA ARG A 219 -0.03 10.66 7.63
C ARG A 219 0.36 9.45 8.47
N GLY A 220 -0.20 9.37 9.67
CA GLY A 220 0.15 8.32 10.63
C GLY A 220 -0.13 6.90 10.14
N TRP A 221 -1.32 6.66 9.56
CA TRP A 221 -1.66 5.36 8.96
C TRP A 221 -0.74 5.03 7.79
N CYS A 222 -0.50 5.95 6.86
CA CYS A 222 0.41 5.74 5.73
C CYS A 222 1.84 5.40 6.18
N ARG A 223 2.36 6.07 7.23
CA ARG A 223 3.65 5.75 7.85
C ARG A 223 3.66 4.32 8.41
N GLY A 224 2.60 3.92 9.12
CA GLY A 224 2.43 2.55 9.63
C GLY A 224 2.41 1.50 8.52
N GLU A 225 1.59 1.71 7.49
CA GLU A 225 1.46 0.81 6.34
C GLU A 225 2.79 0.60 5.60
N VAL A 226 3.57 1.67 5.44
CA VAL A 226 4.93 1.58 4.91
C VAL A 226 5.77 0.68 5.81
N GLN A 227 5.83 0.94 7.12
CA GLN A 227 6.67 0.19 8.05
C GLN A 227 6.28 -1.29 8.15
N TRP A 228 4.99 -1.62 8.19
CA TRP A 228 4.51 -3.01 8.17
C TRP A 228 4.91 -3.72 6.88
N SER A 229 4.78 -3.02 5.75
CA SER A 229 5.17 -3.54 4.43
C SER A 229 6.68 -3.78 4.30
N CYS A 230 7.49 -2.91 4.90
CA CYS A 230 8.95 -3.04 4.93
C CYS A 230 9.43 -4.19 5.80
N ALA A 231 8.62 -4.68 6.75
CA ALA A 231 8.94 -5.84 7.56
C ALA A 231 8.91 -7.16 6.78
N ARG A 232 8.47 -7.17 5.52
CA ARG A 232 8.65 -8.32 4.63
C ARG A 232 10.14 -8.51 4.33
N ASN A 233 10.51 -9.77 4.09
CA ASN A 233 11.87 -10.12 3.76
C ASN A 233 12.25 -9.84 2.29
N ARG A 234 11.32 -9.33 1.47
CA ARG A 234 11.54 -8.93 0.08
C ARG A 234 11.01 -7.53 -0.15
N THR A 235 11.88 -6.56 -0.43
CA THR A 235 11.43 -5.17 -0.65
C THR A 235 10.70 -4.99 -1.99
N ALA A 236 10.90 -5.91 -2.95
CA ALA A 236 10.16 -5.89 -4.22
C ALA A 236 8.63 -5.96 -4.05
N GLN A 237 8.13 -6.47 -2.91
CA GLN A 237 6.69 -6.51 -2.62
C GLN A 237 6.14 -5.14 -2.15
N HIS A 238 6.99 -4.14 -2.00
CA HIS A 238 6.66 -2.81 -1.50
C HIS A 238 7.05 -1.75 -2.54
N GLN A 239 6.08 -1.23 -3.29
CA GLN A 239 6.34 -0.41 -4.47
C GLN A 239 5.62 0.93 -4.40
N ARG A 240 6.33 2.01 -4.74
CA ARG A 240 5.71 3.30 -5.05
C ARG A 240 5.39 3.34 -6.54
N ILE A 241 4.11 3.49 -6.87
CA ILE A 241 3.60 3.27 -8.24
C ILE A 241 3.32 4.55 -9.04
N ASP A 242 3.45 5.71 -8.41
CA ASP A 242 3.14 7.03 -8.98
C ASP A 242 4.39 7.89 -9.20
N ALA A 243 5.56 7.29 -9.07
CA ALA A 243 6.83 8.01 -9.07
C ALA A 243 7.34 8.22 -10.50
N GLY A 244 6.77 9.22 -11.17
CA GLY A 244 7.08 9.59 -12.55
C GLY A 244 6.05 10.55 -13.16
N ASP A 245 4.84 10.59 -12.59
CA ASP A 245 3.72 11.41 -13.07
C ASP A 245 3.78 12.89 -12.61
N GLN A 246 4.84 13.30 -11.89
CA GLN A 246 5.06 14.72 -11.56
C GLN A 246 5.46 15.58 -12.77
N LEU A 247 5.73 14.97 -13.92
CA LEU A 247 5.80 15.68 -15.19
C LEU A 247 4.39 15.75 -15.76
N GLY A 248 3.70 16.85 -15.45
CA GLY A 248 2.40 17.22 -16.01
C GLY A 248 2.39 17.17 -17.54
N ARG A 249 2.15 15.97 -18.08
CA ARG A 249 1.59 15.84 -19.42
C ARG A 249 0.09 15.95 -19.24
N ASP A 250 -0.38 17.17 -19.46
CA ASP A 250 -1.75 17.47 -19.83
C ASP A 250 -2.12 16.59 -21.02
N GLU A 251 -2.60 15.37 -20.78
CA GLU A 251 -3.40 14.67 -21.78
C GLU A 251 -4.79 15.29 -21.73
N PRO A 252 -5.26 15.93 -22.82
CA PRO A 252 -6.65 16.34 -22.92
C PRO A 252 -7.55 15.11 -22.82
N TRP A 253 -8.71 15.29 -22.21
CA TRP A 253 -9.74 14.29 -21.89
C TRP A 253 -10.36 13.53 -23.09
N SER A 254 -9.67 13.35 -24.22
CA SER A 254 -10.13 12.65 -25.41
C SER A 254 -9.21 11.47 -25.76
N TRP A 255 -9.57 10.27 -25.29
CA TRP A 255 -9.08 9.03 -25.88
C TRP A 255 -9.75 8.85 -27.24
N SER A 256 -9.00 9.06 -28.33
CA SER A 256 -9.26 8.39 -29.60
C SER A 256 -8.16 7.35 -29.77
N GLY A 257 -8.56 6.09 -29.87
CA GLY A 257 -7.67 4.94 -29.80
C GLY A 257 -6.62 4.93 -30.90
N CYS A 258 -5.36 4.74 -30.49
CA CYS A 258 -4.38 3.89 -31.17
C CYS A 258 -3.09 3.90 -30.33
N CYS A 259 -2.73 2.75 -29.77
CA CYS A 259 -1.37 2.49 -29.30
C CYS A 259 -0.42 2.52 -30.50
N MET A 260 0.56 3.43 -30.51
CA MET A 260 1.73 3.34 -31.38
C MET A 260 3.01 3.69 -30.63
N PRO A 261 4.16 3.09 -31.01
CA PRO A 261 5.31 2.94 -30.12
C PRO A 261 6.20 4.18 -30.05
N ILE A 262 6.75 4.42 -28.85
CA ILE A 262 7.66 5.52 -28.55
C ILE A 262 8.96 5.34 -29.35
N THR A 263 9.21 6.21 -30.33
CA THR A 263 10.51 6.32 -30.99
C THR A 263 11.55 6.96 -30.07
N LEU A 264 12.56 6.18 -29.68
CA LEU A 264 13.76 6.65 -28.99
C LEU A 264 14.60 7.57 -29.89
N ARG A 265 14.67 8.86 -29.57
CA ARG A 265 15.68 9.79 -30.13
C ARG A 265 16.61 10.34 -29.06
N ASN A 266 17.86 9.87 -29.14
CA ASN A 266 19.14 10.48 -28.76
C ASN A 266 19.17 11.59 -27.67
N LYS A 267 19.60 11.23 -26.46
CA LYS A 267 20.40 12.09 -25.57
C LYS A 267 21.50 11.28 -24.83
N LYS A 268 22.49 10.80 -25.59
CA LYS A 268 23.75 10.25 -25.05
C LYS A 268 24.61 11.41 -24.51
N LYS A 269 24.37 11.85 -23.26
CA LYS A 269 25.36 12.58 -22.41
C LYS A 269 24.82 12.96 -21.02
N SER A 270 23.50 12.87 -20.78
CA SER A 270 22.88 13.04 -19.45
C SER A 270 22.54 11.69 -18.79
N ARG A 271 23.36 10.67 -19.02
CA ARG A 271 22.99 9.27 -18.72
C ARG A 271 23.45 8.78 -17.35
N PHE A 272 24.37 9.49 -16.68
CA PHE A 272 24.91 9.08 -15.38
C PHE A 272 24.25 9.74 -14.17
N ARG A 273 23.52 10.86 -14.35
CA ARG A 273 22.73 11.49 -13.26
C ARG A 273 21.26 11.09 -13.26
N HIS A 274 20.72 10.64 -14.40
CA HIS A 274 19.33 10.14 -14.49
C HIS A 274 19.20 8.63 -14.24
N LEU A 275 20.32 7.90 -14.06
CA LEU A 275 20.33 6.48 -13.68
C LEU A 275 20.56 6.24 -12.19
N ALA A 276 20.52 7.28 -11.36
CA ALA A 276 19.85 7.11 -10.08
C ALA A 276 18.36 6.88 -10.42
N LEU A 277 18.03 5.67 -10.88
CA LEU A 277 16.69 5.11 -10.68
C LEU A 277 16.39 5.40 -9.22
N GLU A 278 15.47 6.32 -8.93
CA GLU A 278 15.19 6.77 -7.57
C GLU A 278 15.01 5.53 -6.70
N LEU A 279 16.02 5.26 -5.87
CA LEU A 279 16.07 4.12 -4.99
C LEU A 279 14.93 4.31 -3.98
N LYS A 280 13.91 3.47 -4.08
CA LYS A 280 12.63 3.58 -3.36
C LYS A 280 12.41 2.45 -2.36
N GLY A 281 13.37 1.54 -2.25
CA GLY A 281 13.36 0.49 -1.26
C GLY A 281 13.43 1.10 0.14
N LYS A 282 12.80 0.42 1.10
CA LYS A 282 12.66 0.84 2.48
C LYS A 282 12.91 -0.36 3.38
N VAL A 283 13.40 -0.11 4.59
CA VAL A 283 13.63 -1.14 5.61
C VAL A 283 12.80 -0.85 6.86
N PRO A 284 12.44 -1.87 7.67
CA PRO A 284 11.64 -1.62 8.86
C PRO A 284 12.49 -0.90 9.91
N MET A 285 11.98 0.21 10.43
CA MET A 285 12.59 0.97 11.51
C MET A 285 12.42 0.24 12.84
N SER A 286 13.38 0.43 13.75
CA SER A 286 13.20 -0.03 15.13
C SER A 286 11.97 0.67 15.77
N PRO A 287 11.29 0.04 16.75
CA PRO A 287 10.12 0.64 17.38
C PRO A 287 10.36 2.03 17.96
N ALA A 288 11.53 2.25 18.59
CA ALA A 288 11.90 3.56 19.13
C ALA A 288 12.03 4.64 18.03
N ALA A 289 12.74 4.32 16.94
CA ALA A 289 12.88 5.25 15.82
C ALA A 289 11.53 5.52 15.13
N PHE A 290 10.65 4.52 15.06
CA PHE A 290 9.31 4.71 14.53
C PHE A 290 8.43 5.58 15.44
N GLU A 291 8.54 5.42 16.75
CA GLU A 291 7.80 6.25 17.72
C GLU A 291 8.20 7.73 17.65
N GLU A 292 9.50 8.00 17.46
CA GLU A 292 10.03 9.34 17.16
C GLU A 292 9.48 9.87 15.83
N LEU A 293 9.51 9.06 14.77
CA LEU A 293 8.90 9.42 13.49
C LEU A 293 7.42 9.74 13.66
N MET A 294 6.69 9.04 14.53
CA MET A 294 5.25 9.26 14.76
C MET A 294 4.95 10.49 15.63
N ALA A 295 5.95 11.26 16.06
CA ALA A 295 5.77 12.47 16.88
C ALA A 295 4.93 13.55 16.19
N ASP A 296 5.11 13.76 14.89
CA ASP A 296 4.44 14.81 14.10
C ASP A 296 3.39 14.26 13.11
N ALA A 297 3.03 12.97 13.25
CA ALA A 297 2.07 12.31 12.38
C ALA A 297 0.66 12.91 12.49
N ARG A 298 0.00 13.08 11.35
CA ARG A 298 -1.38 13.58 11.25
C ARG A 298 -2.36 12.46 10.92
N PHE A 299 -3.56 12.53 11.49
CA PHE A 299 -4.64 11.56 11.28
C PHE A 299 -5.90 12.27 10.80
N THR A 300 -6.68 11.61 9.93
CA THR A 300 -7.86 12.20 9.29
C THR A 300 -9.03 12.43 10.25
N HIS A 301 -9.24 11.54 11.23
CA HIS A 301 -10.40 11.58 12.12
C HIS A 301 -10.03 11.72 13.59
N ARG A 302 -9.28 10.74 14.12
CA ARG A 302 -8.79 10.69 15.51
C ARG A 302 -7.33 10.27 15.52
N SER A 303 -6.61 10.57 16.59
CA SER A 303 -5.24 10.08 16.74
C SER A 303 -5.26 8.58 17.03
N ASP A 304 -4.90 7.77 16.05
CA ASP A 304 -4.66 6.33 16.22
C ASP A 304 -3.17 6.04 16.46
N LYS A 305 -2.39 7.04 16.90
CA LYS A 305 -0.92 6.97 17.04
C LYS A 305 -0.48 5.76 17.87
N GLU A 306 -1.05 5.59 19.06
CA GLU A 306 -0.68 4.50 19.96
C GLU A 306 -0.94 3.13 19.34
N ALA A 307 -2.12 2.94 18.74
CA ALA A 307 -2.47 1.70 18.05
C ALA A 307 -1.51 1.42 16.88
N VAL A 308 -1.20 2.41 16.06
CA VAL A 308 -0.27 2.25 14.92
C VAL A 308 1.15 1.90 15.41
N CYS A 309 1.64 2.56 16.46
CA CYS A 309 2.94 2.25 17.06
C CYS A 309 2.98 0.83 17.66
N GLN A 310 1.93 0.42 18.38
CA GLN A 310 1.83 -0.93 18.95
C GLN A 310 1.84 -2.01 17.85
N LEU A 311 1.06 -1.83 16.79
CA LEU A 311 1.05 -2.74 15.65
C LEU A 311 2.41 -2.81 14.95
N GLN A 312 3.07 -1.66 14.78
CA GLN A 312 4.41 -1.63 14.19
C GLN A 312 5.44 -2.35 15.06
N ALA A 313 5.43 -2.14 16.37
CA ALA A 313 6.35 -2.81 17.29
C ALA A 313 6.15 -4.33 17.30
N LYS A 314 4.88 -4.78 17.33
CA LYS A 314 4.51 -6.20 17.23
C LYS A 314 5.06 -6.83 15.95
N ILE A 315 4.75 -6.25 14.80
CA ILE A 315 5.22 -6.75 13.49
C ILE A 315 6.74 -6.72 13.37
N PHE A 316 7.38 -5.65 13.85
CA PHE A 316 8.83 -5.55 13.83
C PHE A 316 9.44 -6.75 14.54
N HIS A 317 9.04 -7.03 15.78
CA HIS A 317 9.61 -8.14 16.53
C HIS A 317 9.24 -9.50 15.92
N ASP A 318 7.99 -9.70 15.52
CA ASP A 318 7.52 -10.96 14.94
C ASP A 318 8.25 -11.32 13.64
N LYS A 319 8.43 -10.35 12.74
CA LYS A 319 9.04 -10.56 11.43
C LYS A 319 10.57 -10.51 11.46
N VAL A 320 11.15 -9.51 12.12
CA VAL A 320 12.60 -9.28 12.12
C VAL A 320 13.33 -10.38 12.88
N SER A 321 12.83 -10.77 14.06
CA SER A 321 13.50 -11.80 14.86
C SER A 321 13.43 -13.20 14.23
N ALA A 322 12.37 -13.48 13.47
CA ALA A 322 12.15 -14.75 12.78
C ALA A 322 12.71 -14.80 11.35
N CYS A 323 13.23 -13.68 10.82
CA CYS A 323 13.72 -13.60 9.46
C CYS A 323 15.03 -14.39 9.29
N GLU A 324 15.02 -15.40 8.41
CA GLU A 324 16.21 -16.21 8.07
C GLU A 324 16.92 -15.73 6.81
N GLU A 325 16.17 -15.24 5.82
CA GLU A 325 16.71 -14.72 4.57
C GLU A 325 16.01 -13.42 4.19
N ALA A 326 16.80 -12.38 3.88
CA ALA A 326 16.32 -11.09 3.41
C ALA A 326 16.92 -10.72 2.05
N VAL A 327 16.07 -10.27 1.13
CA VAL A 327 16.44 -9.75 -0.19
C VAL A 327 15.94 -8.33 -0.31
N LEU A 328 16.86 -7.38 -0.18
CA LEU A 328 16.55 -5.96 -0.16
C LEU A 328 17.09 -5.28 -1.41
N GLU A 329 16.16 -4.75 -2.20
CA GLU A 329 16.41 -4.13 -3.48
C GLU A 329 16.18 -2.62 -3.43
N ASN A 330 16.99 -1.89 -4.21
CA ASN A 330 16.83 -0.46 -4.47
C ASN A 330 16.84 0.40 -3.18
N LEU A 331 17.66 0.05 -2.19
CA LEU A 331 17.77 0.82 -0.94
C LEU A 331 18.61 2.10 -1.16
N PRO A 332 18.09 3.29 -0.82
CA PRO A 332 18.91 4.51 -0.74
C PRO A 332 19.85 4.47 0.47
N ALA A 333 20.89 5.31 0.46
CA ALA A 333 21.94 5.31 1.47
C ALA A 333 21.41 5.48 2.91
N GLU A 334 20.40 6.33 3.12
CA GLU A 334 19.75 6.52 4.43
C GLU A 334 19.13 5.21 4.96
N GLU A 335 18.46 4.44 4.08
CA GLU A 335 17.82 3.17 4.47
C GLU A 335 18.87 2.09 4.78
N VAL A 336 20.06 2.17 4.19
CA VAL A 336 21.16 1.26 4.55
C VAL A 336 21.70 1.55 5.96
N ARG A 337 21.68 2.81 6.41
CA ARG A 337 22.02 3.13 7.81
C ARG A 337 20.99 2.54 8.77
N HIS A 338 19.69 2.74 8.51
CA HIS A 338 18.63 2.12 9.31
C HIS A 338 18.71 0.59 9.31
N LEU A 339 19.11 -0.02 8.19
CA LEU A 339 19.36 -1.46 8.12
C LEU A 339 20.48 -1.87 9.08
N ALA A 340 21.64 -1.20 9.03
CA ALA A 340 22.76 -1.49 9.92
C ALA A 340 22.37 -1.39 11.40
N GLU A 341 21.60 -0.36 11.77
CA GLU A 341 21.10 -0.19 13.14
C GLU A 341 20.11 -1.28 13.57
N SER A 342 19.30 -1.77 12.63
CA SER A 342 18.28 -2.79 12.89
C SER A 342 18.82 -4.23 12.82
N LEU A 343 19.97 -4.47 12.20
CA LEU A 343 20.55 -5.83 12.05
C LEU A 343 20.68 -6.59 13.38
N LYS A 344 21.00 -5.90 14.48
CA LYS A 344 21.07 -6.51 15.82
C LYS A 344 19.78 -7.20 16.27
N PHE A 345 18.63 -6.88 15.69
CA PHE A 345 17.34 -7.50 16.01
C PHE A 345 17.07 -8.77 15.20
N TYR A 346 17.81 -9.01 14.11
CA TYR A 346 17.69 -10.19 13.26
C TYR A 346 18.40 -11.39 13.90
N LYS A 347 17.67 -12.15 14.73
CA LYS A 347 18.25 -13.25 15.53
C LYS A 347 18.50 -14.54 14.75
N ARG A 348 17.83 -14.72 13.62
CA ARG A 348 17.88 -15.95 12.82
C ARG A 348 18.40 -15.74 11.40
N LEU A 349 18.85 -14.53 11.06
CA LEU A 349 19.25 -14.17 9.70
C LEU A 349 20.55 -14.89 9.31
N ARG A 350 20.47 -15.68 8.24
CA ARG A 350 21.55 -16.47 7.63
C ARG A 350 21.91 -15.97 6.23
N ALA A 351 21.06 -15.17 5.60
CA ALA A 351 21.35 -14.60 4.29
C ALA A 351 20.77 -13.19 4.15
N LEU A 352 21.63 -12.24 3.78
CA LEU A 352 21.23 -10.88 3.41
C LEU A 352 21.74 -10.56 2.01
N ARG A 353 20.82 -10.36 1.07
CA ARG A 353 21.13 -9.99 -0.31
C ARG A 353 20.72 -8.55 -0.54
N LEU A 354 21.68 -7.71 -0.94
CA LEU A 354 21.45 -6.31 -1.28
C LEU A 354 21.60 -6.12 -2.78
N ILE A 355 20.51 -5.74 -3.46
CA ILE A 355 20.44 -5.62 -4.92
C ILE A 355 20.25 -4.16 -5.30
N ASN A 356 21.04 -3.67 -6.25
CA ASN A 356 20.97 -2.30 -6.76
C ASN A 356 21.03 -1.23 -5.66
N ILE A 357 22.07 -1.28 -4.83
CA ILE A 357 22.34 -0.28 -3.79
C ILE A 357 23.50 0.63 -4.19
N PHE A 358 23.45 1.87 -3.71
CA PHE A 358 24.50 2.87 -3.91
C PHE A 358 24.86 3.47 -2.56
N ILE A 359 26.00 3.06 -2.01
CA ILE A 359 26.49 3.46 -0.69
C ILE A 359 27.94 3.93 -0.76
N ASP A 360 28.30 4.83 0.15
CA ASP A 360 29.67 5.27 0.38
C ASP A 360 30.39 4.39 1.41
N LYS A 361 31.62 4.77 1.74
CA LYS A 361 32.49 4.02 2.64
C LYS A 361 31.97 3.98 4.08
N GLU A 362 31.25 5.00 4.53
CA GLU A 362 30.69 5.07 5.88
C GLU A 362 29.54 4.07 6.04
N GLN A 363 28.58 4.02 5.11
CA GLN A 363 27.48 3.05 5.23
C GLN A 363 27.97 1.62 5.00
N ALA A 364 28.96 1.41 4.11
CA ALA A 364 29.58 0.09 3.95
C ALA A 364 30.26 -0.40 5.24
N LYS A 365 30.98 0.50 5.94
CA LYS A 365 31.60 0.21 7.23
C LYS A 365 30.54 -0.10 8.29
N ALA A 366 29.51 0.73 8.43
CA ALA A 366 28.44 0.52 9.41
C ALA A 366 27.73 -0.82 9.19
N LEU A 367 27.46 -1.19 7.94
CA LEU A 367 26.86 -2.47 7.59
C LEU A 367 27.80 -3.64 7.92
N GLY A 368 29.09 -3.51 7.62
CA GLY A 368 30.10 -4.53 7.94
C GLY A 368 30.23 -4.76 9.45
N GLU A 369 30.32 -3.69 10.24
CA GLU A 369 30.38 -3.76 11.71
C GLU A 369 29.11 -4.39 12.31
N ALA A 370 27.94 -4.00 11.80
CA ALA A 370 26.67 -4.58 12.23
C ALA A 370 26.52 -6.05 11.82
N ALA A 371 27.06 -6.44 10.66
CA ALA A 371 26.99 -7.81 10.16
C ALA A 371 27.83 -8.80 10.97
N VAL A 372 28.94 -8.39 11.59
CA VAL A 372 29.75 -9.26 12.48
C VAL A 372 28.93 -9.77 13.67
N CYS A 373 27.92 -9.01 14.11
CA CYS A 373 27.00 -9.40 15.18
C CYS A 373 25.93 -10.42 14.73
N CYS A 374 25.81 -10.69 13.43
CA CYS A 374 24.85 -11.62 12.83
C CYS A 374 25.62 -12.79 12.18
N VAL A 375 25.53 -13.97 12.79
CA VAL A 375 26.33 -15.15 12.40
C VAL A 375 25.95 -15.62 10.99
N GLU A 376 26.96 -15.74 10.11
CA GLU A 376 26.88 -16.14 8.69
C GLU A 376 26.20 -15.15 7.73
N LEU A 377 26.70 -13.91 7.63
CA LEU A 377 26.25 -12.98 6.59
C LEU A 377 26.97 -13.21 5.25
N GLN A 378 26.33 -13.87 4.27
CA GLN A 378 26.77 -13.83 2.87
C GLN A 378 26.27 -12.54 2.18
N VAL A 379 26.99 -11.43 2.34
CA VAL A 379 26.70 -10.19 1.61
C VAL A 379 27.12 -10.33 0.14
N LYS A 380 26.17 -10.57 -0.76
CA LYS A 380 26.41 -10.41 -2.20
C LYS A 380 25.92 -9.03 -2.63
N ALA A 381 26.78 -8.02 -2.51
CA ALA A 381 26.51 -6.69 -3.02
C ALA A 381 26.96 -6.59 -4.49
N LYS A 382 26.02 -6.34 -5.41
CA LYS A 382 26.36 -6.01 -6.81
C LYS A 382 26.38 -4.50 -6.98
N VAL A 383 27.54 -3.89 -6.73
CA VAL A 383 27.75 -2.44 -6.89
C VAL A 383 27.98 -2.14 -8.36
N PHE A 384 27.02 -1.47 -9.02
CA PHE A 384 27.21 -0.91 -10.36
C PHE A 384 27.54 0.57 -10.25
N GLY A 385 28.80 0.94 -10.07
CA GLY A 385 29.13 2.37 -10.02
C GLY A 385 30.44 2.77 -9.38
N SER A 386 31.51 2.00 -9.53
CA SER A 386 32.92 2.44 -9.50
C SER A 386 33.76 1.18 -9.63
N ARG A 387 35.01 1.30 -10.08
CA ARG A 387 35.97 0.19 -10.10
C ARG A 387 35.95 -0.52 -8.75
N ALA A 388 35.37 -1.70 -8.70
CA ALA A 388 35.25 -2.51 -7.52
C ALA A 388 36.64 -3.01 -7.10
N GLU A 389 37.13 -2.55 -5.96
CA GLU A 389 37.91 -3.40 -5.08
C GLU A 389 36.92 -4.32 -4.37
N GLN A 390 37.07 -5.62 -4.59
CA GLN A 390 36.31 -6.66 -3.91
C GLN A 390 36.71 -6.67 -2.43
N TYR A 391 35.76 -6.47 -1.53
CA TYR A 391 35.92 -6.84 -0.12
C TYR A 391 35.18 -8.15 0.11
N SER A 392 35.95 -9.17 0.51
CA SER A 392 35.53 -10.53 0.87
C SER A 392 35.01 -10.60 2.30
#